data_AF-A0A4Q6AFX2-F1
#
_entry.id   AF-A0A4Q6AFX2-F1
#
_cell.length_a   1.000
_cell.length_b   1.000
_cell.length_c   1.000
_cell.angle_alpha   90.00
_cell.angle_beta   90.00
_cell.angle_gamma   90.00
#
_symmetry.space_group_name_H-M   'P 1'
#
loop_
_entity.id
_entity.type
_entity.pdbx_description
1 polymer ?
#
loop_
_entity_poly.entity_id
_entity_poly.type
_entity_poly.pdbx_seq_one_letter_code
_entity_poly.pdbx_strand_id
1 'polypeptide(L)'
;MKRLLILACTLLGFMTTYSQPPSVPFRIGNKFGIADMNGKMLVPAQFDIIDVETHKKNFFVAFSFNGAQPLSSVIYNNKIIIRDKPYRDYTLTGNLITATSYGAPRRSKRRRSNEWGRQNEFSKVEYLYGTDGKLLLTDAFGDVYVADNVNDAPIQEELLIIATDTNELHSLYVYHIKTKKITKTLFKGSEIMEMDFSPEYDRERPWRSFIYKDGNELKSIRLGAAGKKLTISTPEKAIIPQKDPFAESAMGGMGVEMPPDGIQPPPTPLKSMDGVLLKIAQIKIDRDFYYRPKKVERIVEVRYNDLSAQYAHIVVRNGKQGMRYGDKETFIIEPKYDEIYQAEFSGSASGYILRSGNLYGMYLYGRGDGTVIPPIFDKRPFVLDEDYFGERLCLIRLYDEQGNFFCYANSKGKVYYSSK
;
A
#
# COMPACT_ATOMS: atom_id res chain seq x y z
N MET A 1 13.34 0.43 -52.55
CA MET A 1 13.77 1.09 -51.29
C MET A 1 12.71 2.02 -50.66
N LYS A 2 12.17 3.03 -51.36
CA LYS A 2 11.17 3.97 -50.77
C LYS A 2 9.92 3.30 -50.15
N ARG A 3 9.37 2.23 -50.75
CA ARG A 3 8.22 1.49 -50.19
C ARG A 3 8.57 0.65 -48.94
N LEU A 4 9.81 0.18 -48.82
CA LEU A 4 10.27 -0.58 -47.65
C LEU A 4 10.50 0.34 -46.44
N LEU A 5 10.96 1.57 -46.70
CA LEU A 5 11.16 2.59 -45.66
C LEU A 5 9.84 3.08 -45.06
N ILE A 6 8.79 3.26 -45.88
CA ILE A 6 7.46 3.64 -45.41
C ILE A 6 6.85 2.53 -44.53
N LEU A 7 7.01 1.26 -44.90
CA LEU A 7 6.54 0.12 -44.12
C LEU A 7 7.26 0.02 -42.75
N ALA A 8 8.58 0.22 -42.74
CA ALA A 8 9.39 0.25 -41.51
C ALA A 8 9.01 1.43 -40.59
N CYS A 9 8.75 2.61 -41.14
CA CYS A 9 8.29 3.77 -40.35
C CYS A 9 6.86 3.58 -39.80
N THR A 10 5.96 2.92 -40.54
CA THR A 10 4.64 2.56 -39.98
C THR A 10 4.73 1.51 -38.87
N LEU A 11 5.62 0.50 -38.99
CA LEU A 11 5.80 -0.52 -37.95
C LEU A 11 6.42 0.04 -36.65
N LEU A 12 7.30 1.03 -36.75
CA LEU A 12 7.87 1.72 -35.58
C LEU A 12 6.85 2.64 -34.89
N GLY A 13 5.86 3.16 -35.61
CA GLY A 13 4.79 4.00 -35.05
C GLY A 13 3.77 3.24 -34.17
N PHE A 14 3.68 1.90 -34.29
CA PHE A 14 2.79 1.06 -33.47
C PHE A 14 3.46 0.48 -32.21
N MET A 15 4.75 0.78 -31.99
CA MET A 15 5.49 0.39 -30.79
C MET A 15 5.33 1.39 -29.64
N THR A 16 4.27 2.21 -29.64
CA THR A 16 3.88 2.90 -28.41
C THR A 16 3.43 1.83 -27.43
N THR A 17 4.26 1.57 -26.42
CA THR A 17 3.90 0.72 -25.28
C THR A 17 2.75 1.39 -24.54
N TYR A 18 1.52 1.16 -25.01
CA TYR A 18 0.32 1.63 -24.36
C TYR A 18 0.20 0.91 -23.02
N SER A 19 0.69 1.57 -21.98
CA SER A 19 0.24 1.27 -20.62
C SER A 19 -1.28 1.32 -20.63
N GLN A 20 -1.92 0.27 -20.13
CA GLN A 20 -3.38 0.23 -20.09
C GLN A 20 -3.87 1.44 -19.29
N PRO A 21 -4.82 2.23 -19.83
CA PRO A 21 -5.40 3.33 -19.08
C PRO A 21 -5.87 2.86 -17.70
N PRO A 22 -5.71 3.69 -16.65
CA PRO A 22 -6.20 3.33 -15.33
C PRO A 22 -7.72 3.14 -15.39
N SER A 23 -8.18 2.01 -14.89
CA SER A 23 -9.59 1.75 -14.58
C SER A 23 -9.92 2.26 -13.18
N VAL A 24 -11.19 2.38 -12.84
CA VAL A 24 -11.62 2.96 -11.56
C VAL A 24 -12.78 2.17 -10.98
N PRO A 25 -12.88 2.01 -9.65
CA PRO A 25 -14.09 1.47 -9.07
C PRO A 25 -15.28 2.39 -9.34
N PHE A 26 -16.37 1.79 -9.83
CA PHE A 26 -17.56 2.50 -10.25
C PHE A 26 -18.78 1.91 -9.53
N ARG A 27 -19.54 2.78 -8.86
CA ARG A 27 -20.72 2.35 -8.08
C ARG A 27 -21.98 2.40 -8.94
N ILE A 28 -22.75 1.32 -8.94
CA ILE A 28 -24.09 1.24 -9.54
C ILE A 28 -25.07 0.83 -8.44
N GLY A 29 -25.99 1.72 -8.09
CA GLY A 29 -26.86 1.54 -6.92
C GLY A 29 -26.02 1.33 -5.64
N ASN A 30 -26.12 0.14 -5.04
CA ASN A 30 -25.37 -0.22 -3.82
C ASN A 30 -24.18 -1.15 -4.06
N LYS A 31 -23.85 -1.47 -5.32
CA LYS A 31 -22.74 -2.35 -5.65
C LYS A 31 -21.66 -1.61 -6.43
N PHE A 32 -20.44 -2.10 -6.32
CA PHE A 32 -19.28 -1.63 -7.04
C PHE A 32 -18.86 -2.64 -8.10
N GLY A 33 -18.42 -2.11 -9.23
CA GLY A 33 -17.68 -2.81 -10.27
C GLY A 33 -16.46 -1.99 -10.66
N ILE A 34 -15.86 -2.32 -11.80
CA ILE A 34 -14.74 -1.55 -12.37
C ILE A 34 -15.20 -0.95 -13.69
N ALA A 35 -14.93 0.32 -13.92
CA ALA A 35 -15.18 1.00 -15.19
C ALA A 35 -13.89 1.60 -15.74
N ASP A 36 -13.89 1.96 -17.02
CA ASP A 36 -12.89 2.87 -17.55
C ASP A 36 -13.12 4.31 -17.04
N MET A 37 -12.19 5.21 -17.36
CA MET A 37 -12.31 6.62 -16.99
C MET A 37 -13.55 7.31 -17.56
N ASN A 38 -14.21 6.74 -18.57
CA ASN A 38 -15.43 7.26 -19.17
C ASN A 38 -16.71 6.76 -18.49
N GLY A 39 -16.61 5.78 -17.59
CA GLY A 39 -17.73 5.15 -16.91
C GLY A 39 -18.28 3.92 -17.65
N LYS A 40 -17.61 3.44 -18.69
CA LYS A 40 -17.97 2.17 -19.33
C LYS A 40 -17.51 1.03 -18.42
N MET A 41 -18.46 0.21 -17.98
CA MET A 41 -18.18 -0.95 -17.12
C MET A 41 -17.26 -1.95 -17.83
N LEU A 42 -16.21 -2.35 -17.13
CA LEU A 42 -15.25 -3.39 -17.51
C LEU A 42 -15.46 -4.67 -16.67
N VAL A 43 -15.82 -4.49 -15.40
CA VAL A 43 -16.30 -5.55 -14.50
C VAL A 43 -17.66 -5.13 -13.95
N PRO A 44 -18.73 -5.94 -14.10
CA PRO A 44 -20.06 -5.59 -13.61
C PRO A 44 -20.09 -5.26 -12.11
N ALA A 45 -21.00 -4.36 -11.73
CA ALA A 45 -21.20 -4.01 -10.34
C ALA A 45 -21.85 -5.16 -9.56
N GLN A 46 -21.07 -5.80 -8.70
CA GLN A 46 -21.51 -6.97 -7.92
C GLN A 46 -20.91 -7.05 -6.51
N PHE A 47 -19.94 -6.18 -6.20
CA PHE A 47 -19.23 -6.17 -4.93
C PHE A 47 -19.79 -5.10 -3.99
N ASP A 48 -19.69 -5.30 -2.69
CA ASP A 48 -20.10 -4.30 -1.69
C ASP A 48 -19.05 -3.20 -1.53
N ILE A 49 -17.77 -3.56 -1.62
CA ILE A 49 -16.63 -2.65 -1.51
C ILE A 49 -15.56 -3.07 -2.53
N ILE A 50 -14.82 -2.08 -3.05
CA ILE A 50 -13.58 -2.33 -3.80
C ILE A 50 -12.46 -1.50 -3.18
N ASP A 51 -11.44 -2.15 -2.65
CA ASP A 51 -10.20 -1.52 -2.23
C ASP A 51 -9.27 -1.32 -3.42
N VAL A 52 -8.63 -0.15 -3.46
CA VAL A 52 -7.67 0.25 -4.49
C VAL A 52 -6.28 0.25 -3.85
N GLU A 53 -5.35 -0.47 -4.47
CA GLU A 53 -3.93 -0.42 -4.12
C GLU A 53 -3.29 0.78 -4.82
N THR A 54 -2.86 1.77 -4.05
CA THR A 54 -2.41 3.08 -4.57
C THR A 54 -1.13 2.99 -5.40
N HIS A 55 -0.32 1.95 -5.20
CA HIS A 55 0.92 1.77 -5.96
C HIS A 55 0.79 0.82 -7.15
N LYS A 56 -0.38 0.21 -7.36
CA LYS A 56 -0.57 -0.84 -8.38
C LYS A 56 -1.84 -0.58 -9.19
N LYS A 57 -1.68 0.23 -10.24
CA LYS A 57 -2.78 0.54 -11.17
C LYS A 57 -3.40 -0.75 -11.70
N ASN A 58 -4.73 -0.76 -11.82
CA ASN A 58 -5.51 -1.92 -12.29
C ASN A 58 -5.39 -3.19 -11.43
N PHE A 59 -4.98 -3.07 -10.16
CA PHE A 59 -5.07 -4.13 -9.16
C PHE A 59 -6.04 -3.69 -8.06
N PHE A 60 -7.11 -4.47 -7.88
CA PHE A 60 -8.15 -4.19 -6.91
C PHE A 60 -8.49 -5.42 -6.09
N VAL A 61 -8.85 -5.20 -4.83
CA VAL A 61 -9.42 -6.23 -3.97
C VAL A 61 -10.87 -5.88 -3.72
N ALA A 62 -11.77 -6.74 -4.20
CA ALA A 62 -13.21 -6.53 -4.09
C ALA A 62 -13.79 -7.45 -3.01
N PHE A 63 -14.75 -6.95 -2.23
CA PHE A 63 -15.37 -7.69 -1.13
C PHE A 63 -16.88 -7.81 -1.32
N SER A 64 -17.42 -8.97 -0.97
CA SER A 64 -18.85 -9.27 -0.94
C SER A 64 -19.24 -9.75 0.46
N PHE A 65 -20.30 -9.17 1.03
CA PHE A 65 -20.78 -9.46 2.38
C PHE A 65 -22.03 -10.36 2.34
N ASN A 66 -21.85 -11.63 1.98
CA ASN A 66 -22.92 -12.62 1.95
C ASN A 66 -22.89 -13.47 3.24
N GLY A 67 -23.36 -12.90 4.34
CA GLY A 67 -23.44 -13.59 5.65
C GLY A 67 -22.32 -13.19 6.61
N ALA A 68 -21.94 -14.12 7.50
CA ALA A 68 -21.05 -13.81 8.63
C ALA A 68 -19.57 -13.59 8.24
N GLN A 69 -19.13 -14.12 7.10
CA GLN A 69 -17.75 -14.00 6.63
C GLN A 69 -17.70 -13.26 5.29
N PRO A 70 -16.97 -12.13 5.19
CA PRO A 70 -16.70 -11.49 3.91
C PRO A 70 -15.96 -12.47 2.99
N LEU A 71 -16.38 -12.50 1.73
CA LEU A 71 -15.65 -13.13 0.63
C LEU A 71 -14.93 -12.03 -0.15
N SER A 72 -13.75 -12.35 -0.64
CA SER A 72 -12.91 -11.43 -1.39
C SER A 72 -12.55 -11.98 -2.77
N SER A 73 -12.38 -11.07 -3.70
CA SER A 73 -12.02 -11.33 -5.09
C SER A 73 -10.89 -10.41 -5.50
N VAL A 74 -9.99 -10.88 -6.36
CA VAL A 74 -8.95 -10.04 -6.96
C VAL A 74 -9.33 -9.72 -8.38
N ILE A 75 -9.30 -8.42 -8.69
CA ILE A 75 -9.47 -7.90 -10.04
C ILE A 75 -8.11 -7.39 -10.49
N TYR A 76 -7.60 -7.95 -11.59
CA TYR A 76 -6.32 -7.56 -12.17
C TYR A 76 -6.49 -7.32 -13.67
N ASN A 77 -6.02 -6.17 -14.16
CA ASN A 77 -6.19 -5.75 -15.56
C ASN A 77 -7.62 -5.94 -16.05
N ASN A 78 -8.58 -5.44 -15.26
CA ASN A 78 -10.01 -5.43 -15.56
C ASN A 78 -10.67 -6.82 -15.64
N LYS A 79 -10.05 -7.86 -15.06
CA LYS A 79 -10.60 -9.21 -15.00
C LYS A 79 -10.59 -9.73 -13.57
N ILE A 80 -11.67 -10.38 -13.16
CA ILE A 80 -11.70 -11.13 -11.91
C ILE A 80 -10.83 -12.39 -12.11
N ILE A 81 -9.70 -12.46 -11.43
CA ILE A 81 -8.75 -13.59 -11.53
C ILE A 81 -8.81 -14.51 -10.32
N ILE A 82 -9.20 -14.00 -9.15
CA ILE A 82 -9.50 -14.78 -7.96
C ILE A 82 -10.92 -14.41 -7.54
N ARG A 83 -11.80 -15.40 -7.35
CA ARG A 83 -13.21 -15.18 -7.05
C ARG A 83 -13.60 -15.80 -5.71
N ASP A 84 -14.29 -15.02 -4.90
CA ASP A 84 -15.05 -15.42 -3.72
C ASP A 84 -14.26 -16.30 -2.75
N LYS A 85 -13.05 -15.88 -2.40
CA LYS A 85 -12.20 -16.57 -1.43
C LYS A 85 -12.38 -16.00 -0.04
N PRO A 86 -12.20 -16.82 1.02
CA PRO A 86 -12.27 -16.35 2.40
C PRO A 86 -10.96 -15.64 2.84
N TYR A 87 -10.24 -15.02 1.91
CA TYR A 87 -9.00 -14.29 2.20
C TYR A 87 -9.32 -12.88 2.67
N ARG A 88 -8.41 -12.31 3.45
CA ARG A 88 -8.58 -11.00 4.08
C ARG A 88 -7.70 -9.94 3.43
N ASP A 89 -6.57 -10.35 2.87
CA ASP A 89 -5.60 -9.45 2.28
C ASP A 89 -4.96 -10.06 1.02
N TYR A 90 -4.50 -9.20 0.13
CA TYR A 90 -3.80 -9.57 -1.09
C TYR A 90 -2.68 -8.59 -1.42
N THR A 91 -1.49 -9.11 -1.67
CA THR A 91 -0.34 -8.32 -2.11
C THR A 91 0.15 -8.80 -3.47
N LEU A 92 0.31 -7.87 -4.43
CA LEU A 92 0.91 -8.14 -5.74
C LEU A 92 2.40 -7.78 -5.75
N THR A 93 3.30 -8.75 -5.88
CA THR A 93 4.76 -8.54 -5.95
C THR A 93 5.32 -9.32 -7.14
N GLY A 94 6.13 -8.68 -8.00
CA GLY A 94 6.74 -9.36 -9.17
C GLY A 94 5.75 -10.05 -10.13
N ASN A 95 4.50 -9.58 -10.26
CA ASN A 95 3.43 -10.29 -11.00
C ASN A 95 2.94 -11.61 -10.38
N LEU A 96 3.17 -11.78 -9.08
CA LEU A 96 2.61 -12.83 -8.24
C LEU A 96 1.72 -12.21 -7.17
N ILE A 97 0.68 -12.94 -6.78
CA ILE A 97 -0.30 -12.46 -5.79
C ILE A 97 -0.23 -13.37 -4.58
N THR A 98 0.23 -12.81 -3.46
CA THR A 98 0.11 -13.47 -2.15
C THR A 98 -1.26 -13.15 -1.59
N ALA A 99 -2.04 -14.17 -1.27
CA ALA A 99 -3.35 -14.05 -0.64
C ALA A 99 -3.28 -14.56 0.79
N THR A 100 -3.77 -13.76 1.74
CA THR A 100 -3.58 -14.02 3.18
C THR A 100 -4.91 -14.33 3.85
N SER A 101 -4.95 -15.45 4.56
CA SER A 101 -6.03 -15.83 5.47
C SER A 101 -5.57 -15.61 6.90
N TYR A 102 -6.39 -14.94 7.70
CA TYR A 102 -6.19 -14.85 9.15
C TYR A 102 -7.17 -15.77 9.86
N GLY A 103 -6.64 -16.69 10.67
CA GLY A 103 -7.41 -17.49 11.60
C GLY A 103 -7.61 -16.78 12.94
N ALA A 104 -8.19 -17.49 13.91
CA ALA A 104 -8.41 -16.94 15.25
C ALA A 104 -7.07 -16.49 15.90
N PRO A 105 -7.09 -15.47 16.77
CA PRO A 105 -5.92 -15.09 17.56
C PRO A 105 -5.37 -16.31 18.28
N ARG A 106 -4.07 -16.58 18.14
CA ARG A 106 -3.43 -17.63 18.93
C ARG A 106 -3.30 -17.10 20.36
N ARG A 107 -3.97 -17.75 21.32
CA ARG A 107 -3.66 -17.56 22.75
C ARG A 107 -2.25 -18.07 22.99
N SER A 108 -1.23 -17.24 22.79
CA SER A 108 0.15 -17.64 23.03
C SER A 108 0.31 -17.90 24.54
N LYS A 109 0.78 -19.10 24.89
CA LYS A 109 1.02 -19.50 26.29
C LYS A 109 2.31 -18.88 26.87
N ARG A 110 3.11 -18.17 26.06
CA ARG A 110 4.39 -17.56 26.47
C ARG A 110 4.20 -16.09 26.87
N ARG A 111 3.93 -15.92 28.17
CA ARG A 111 3.48 -14.68 28.84
C ARG A 111 4.58 -13.64 29.16
N ARG A 112 5.70 -13.56 28.42
CA ARG A 112 6.94 -12.94 28.97
C ARG A 112 7.74 -11.94 28.14
N SER A 113 7.20 -11.26 27.14
CA SER A 113 7.92 -10.08 26.64
C SER A 113 6.98 -8.97 26.15
N ASN A 114 7.22 -7.77 26.69
CA ASN A 114 6.84 -6.41 26.25
C ASN A 114 5.49 -6.22 25.50
N GLU A 115 4.55 -5.61 26.22
CA GLU A 115 3.11 -5.42 25.93
C GLU A 115 2.74 -4.64 24.65
N TRP A 116 3.68 -3.98 23.96
CA TRP A 116 3.35 -3.09 22.84
C TRP A 116 3.36 -3.77 21.46
N GLY A 117 3.89 -4.99 21.32
CA GLY A 117 4.04 -5.67 20.02
C GLY A 117 3.12 -6.88 19.77
N ARG A 118 2.45 -7.42 20.78
CA ARG A 118 1.85 -8.78 20.73
C ARG A 118 0.33 -8.87 20.70
N GLN A 119 -0.40 -7.76 20.67
CA GLN A 119 -1.86 -7.81 20.79
C GLN A 119 -2.59 -8.42 19.58
N ASN A 120 -1.89 -8.79 18.50
CA ASN A 120 -2.49 -9.25 17.24
C ASN A 120 -1.76 -10.43 16.59
N GLU A 121 -1.27 -11.41 17.35
CA GLU A 121 -0.74 -12.66 16.77
C GLU A 121 -1.91 -13.55 16.27
N PHE A 122 -2.45 -13.22 15.10
CA PHE A 122 -3.37 -14.08 14.38
C PHE A 122 -2.60 -15.26 13.76
N SER A 123 -3.23 -16.42 13.68
CA SER A 123 -2.71 -17.46 12.80
C SER A 123 -2.80 -16.95 11.36
N LYS A 124 -1.68 -16.90 10.66
CA LYS A 124 -1.58 -16.43 9.28
C LYS A 124 -1.35 -17.64 8.37
N VAL A 125 -2.07 -17.69 7.26
CA VAL A 125 -1.83 -18.66 6.19
C VAL A 125 -1.82 -17.91 4.86
N GLU A 126 -0.78 -18.10 4.07
CA GLU A 126 -0.58 -17.48 2.78
C GLU A 126 -0.65 -18.50 1.64
N TYR A 127 -1.20 -18.03 0.53
CA TYR A 127 -1.36 -18.76 -0.72
C TYR A 127 -0.77 -17.93 -1.84
N LEU A 128 -0.05 -18.57 -2.76
CA LEU A 128 0.60 -17.88 -3.87
C LEU A 128 -0.13 -18.16 -5.18
N TYR A 129 -0.58 -17.09 -5.83
CA TYR A 129 -1.28 -17.12 -7.10
C TYR A 129 -0.46 -16.44 -8.21
N GLY A 130 -0.61 -16.93 -9.43
CA GLY A 130 -0.24 -16.19 -10.63
C GLY A 130 -1.25 -15.08 -10.95
N THR A 131 -0.84 -14.10 -11.75
CA THR A 131 -1.74 -13.06 -12.30
C THR A 131 -2.79 -13.59 -13.28
N ASP A 132 -2.75 -14.88 -13.61
CA ASP A 132 -3.82 -15.59 -14.33
C ASP A 132 -4.85 -16.23 -13.38
N GLY A 133 -4.70 -16.05 -12.07
CA GLY A 133 -5.62 -16.58 -11.06
C GLY A 133 -5.35 -18.02 -10.63
N LYS A 134 -4.31 -18.67 -11.17
CA LYS A 134 -3.98 -20.05 -10.82
C LYS A 134 -3.14 -20.09 -9.55
N LEU A 135 -3.49 -21.02 -8.66
CA LEU A 135 -2.69 -21.33 -7.48
C LEU A 135 -1.37 -21.97 -7.92
N LEU A 136 -0.24 -21.40 -7.50
CA LEU A 136 1.10 -21.86 -7.89
C LEU A 136 1.69 -22.86 -6.89
N LEU A 137 1.38 -22.68 -5.61
CA LEU A 137 1.80 -23.59 -4.53
C LEU A 137 0.54 -24.08 -3.81
N THR A 138 0.37 -25.40 -3.74
CA THR A 138 -0.83 -26.04 -3.16
C THR A 138 -0.76 -26.15 -1.64
N ASP A 139 0.42 -26.06 -1.06
CA ASP A 139 0.63 -26.18 0.39
C ASP A 139 0.21 -24.88 1.10
N ALA A 140 -0.15 -25.00 2.37
CA ALA A 140 -0.46 -23.87 3.24
C ALA A 140 0.84 -23.38 3.91
N PHE A 141 1.20 -22.11 3.67
CA PHE A 141 2.40 -21.51 4.24
C PHE A 141 2.04 -20.52 5.34
N GLY A 142 2.83 -20.46 6.41
CA GLY A 142 2.71 -19.38 7.40
C GLY A 142 3.18 -18.03 6.83
N ASP A 143 4.13 -18.08 5.88
CA ASP A 143 4.68 -16.91 5.21
C ASP A 143 5.21 -17.24 3.80
N VAL A 144 5.02 -16.34 2.84
CA VAL A 144 5.47 -16.42 1.46
C VAL A 144 6.09 -15.08 1.06
N TYR A 145 7.41 -15.08 0.92
CA TYR A 145 8.17 -13.93 0.46
C TYR A 145 8.57 -14.10 -1.01
N VAL A 146 8.24 -13.10 -1.83
CA VAL A 146 8.61 -13.04 -3.25
C VAL A 146 9.74 -12.01 -3.39
N ALA A 147 10.91 -12.46 -3.81
CA ALA A 147 12.02 -11.58 -4.15
C ALA A 147 12.05 -11.37 -5.67
N ASP A 148 11.86 -10.13 -6.10
CA ASP A 148 12.01 -9.67 -7.49
C ASP A 148 13.38 -9.05 -7.78
N ASN A 149 14.24 -9.02 -6.76
CA ASN A 149 15.63 -8.63 -6.84
C ASN A 149 16.52 -9.63 -6.10
N VAL A 150 17.79 -9.66 -6.51
CA VAL A 150 18.87 -10.28 -5.75
C VAL A 150 20.01 -9.28 -5.74
N ASN A 151 20.31 -8.72 -4.58
CA ASN A 151 21.35 -7.70 -4.36
C ASN A 151 21.14 -6.45 -5.22
N ASP A 152 19.92 -5.90 -5.13
CA ASP A 152 19.44 -4.72 -5.87
C ASP A 152 19.44 -4.84 -7.40
N ALA A 153 19.91 -5.95 -7.96
CA ALA A 153 19.78 -6.27 -9.37
C ALA A 153 18.38 -6.83 -9.65
N PRO A 154 17.56 -6.16 -10.49
CA PRO A 154 16.24 -6.66 -10.85
C PRO A 154 16.37 -7.92 -11.71
N ILE A 155 15.77 -9.02 -11.25
CA ILE A 155 15.69 -10.24 -12.06
C ILE A 155 14.42 -10.14 -12.90
N GLN A 156 14.58 -10.04 -14.22
CA GLN A 156 13.46 -9.74 -15.12
C GLN A 156 12.83 -10.99 -15.75
N GLU A 157 13.51 -12.14 -15.67
CA GLU A 157 13.01 -13.39 -16.25
C GLU A 157 12.49 -14.37 -15.20
N GLU A 158 13.03 -14.30 -13.99
CA GLU A 158 12.77 -15.23 -12.90
C GLU A 158 12.54 -14.48 -11.58
N LEU A 159 11.81 -15.10 -10.66
CA LEU A 159 11.61 -14.64 -9.28
C LEU A 159 12.02 -15.75 -8.34
N LEU A 160 12.51 -15.36 -7.17
CA LEU A 160 12.75 -16.27 -6.08
C LEU A 160 11.55 -16.23 -5.13
N ILE A 161 11.05 -17.39 -4.75
CA ILE A 161 9.96 -17.52 -3.77
C ILE A 161 10.52 -18.28 -2.58
N ILE A 162 10.51 -17.64 -1.41
CA ILE A 162 10.83 -18.24 -0.12
C ILE A 162 9.50 -18.47 0.59
N ALA A 163 9.21 -19.72 0.95
CA ALA A 163 7.96 -20.05 1.63
C ALA A 163 8.26 -20.80 2.92
N THR A 164 7.64 -20.39 4.01
CA THR A 164 7.78 -20.99 5.35
C THR A 164 6.47 -21.63 5.72
N ASP A 165 6.46 -22.94 5.98
CA ASP A 165 5.25 -23.66 6.37
C ASP A 165 4.84 -23.38 7.82
N THR A 166 3.74 -23.98 8.27
CA THR A 166 3.23 -23.76 9.64
C THR A 166 4.08 -24.42 10.74
N ASN A 167 5.08 -25.23 10.36
CA ASN A 167 6.05 -25.88 11.24
C ASN A 167 7.43 -25.20 11.18
N GLU A 168 7.51 -24.00 10.60
CA GLU A 168 8.76 -23.24 10.42
C GLU A 168 9.77 -23.93 9.50
N LEU A 169 9.32 -24.86 8.66
CA LEU A 169 10.16 -25.44 7.61
C LEU A 169 10.07 -24.59 6.35
N HIS A 170 11.21 -24.39 5.69
CA HIS A 170 11.33 -23.49 4.57
C HIS A 170 11.41 -24.25 3.24
N SER A 171 10.96 -23.59 2.19
CA SER A 171 11.04 -24.04 0.81
C SER A 171 11.50 -22.91 -0.09
N LEU A 172 12.27 -23.23 -1.12
CA LEU A 172 12.84 -22.26 -2.04
C LEU A 172 12.51 -22.65 -3.49
N TYR A 173 11.77 -21.78 -4.17
CA TYR A 173 11.32 -22.01 -5.53
C TYR A 173 11.84 -20.94 -6.49
N VAL A 174 12.07 -21.34 -7.75
CA VAL A 174 12.35 -20.43 -8.86
C VAL A 174 11.12 -20.40 -9.75
N TYR A 175 10.56 -19.21 -9.92
CA TYR A 175 9.41 -18.97 -10.80
C TYR A 175 9.86 -18.24 -12.05
N HIS A 176 9.49 -18.73 -13.23
CA HIS A 176 9.81 -18.07 -14.49
C HIS A 176 8.63 -17.20 -14.96
N ILE A 177 8.88 -15.91 -15.13
CA ILE A 177 7.85 -14.88 -15.35
C ILE A 177 7.09 -15.08 -16.67
N LYS A 178 7.80 -15.32 -17.78
CA LYS A 178 7.16 -15.47 -19.10
C LYS A 178 6.33 -16.75 -19.21
N THR A 179 6.83 -17.88 -18.71
CA THR A 179 6.14 -19.18 -18.77
C THR A 179 5.08 -19.35 -17.68
N LYS A 180 5.10 -18.47 -16.67
CA LYS A 180 4.19 -18.47 -15.51
C LYS A 180 4.18 -19.78 -14.72
N LYS A 181 5.37 -20.35 -14.50
CA LYS A 181 5.51 -21.66 -13.84
C LYS A 181 6.67 -21.65 -12.86
N ILE A 182 6.54 -22.44 -11.80
CA ILE A 182 7.68 -22.88 -11.01
C ILE A 182 8.54 -23.76 -11.90
N THR A 183 9.76 -23.33 -12.20
CA THR A 183 10.69 -24.06 -13.07
C THR A 183 11.66 -24.92 -12.27
N LYS A 184 11.95 -24.53 -11.03
CA LYS A 184 12.83 -25.28 -10.13
C LYS A 184 12.34 -25.18 -8.68
N THR A 185 12.50 -26.28 -7.95
CA THR A 185 12.42 -26.32 -6.49
C THR A 185 13.83 -26.63 -6.00
N LEU A 186 14.45 -25.68 -5.31
CA LEU A 186 15.84 -25.81 -4.85
C LEU A 186 15.92 -26.65 -3.58
N PHE A 187 14.97 -26.45 -2.67
CA PHE A 187 14.68 -27.35 -1.55
C PHE A 187 13.23 -27.16 -1.10
N LYS A 188 12.68 -28.13 -0.36
CA LYS A 188 11.30 -28.10 0.15
C LYS A 188 11.25 -28.71 1.54
N GLY A 189 10.63 -28.01 2.48
CA GLY A 189 10.40 -28.50 3.85
C GLY A 189 11.69 -28.68 4.66
N SER A 190 12.65 -27.77 4.51
CA SER A 190 13.96 -27.84 5.17
C SER A 190 14.08 -26.83 6.31
N GLU A 191 14.76 -27.22 7.39
CA GLU A 191 15.20 -26.30 8.43
C GLU A 191 16.33 -25.42 7.86
N ILE A 192 16.19 -24.10 7.96
CA ILE A 192 17.23 -23.14 7.58
C ILE A 192 18.08 -22.85 8.80
N MET A 193 19.37 -23.18 8.69
CA MET A 193 20.35 -22.89 9.74
C MET A 193 20.82 -21.44 9.67
N GLU A 194 20.92 -20.91 8.44
CA GLU A 194 21.39 -19.57 8.20
C GLU A 194 20.87 -19.03 6.87
N MET A 195 20.46 -17.77 6.90
CA MET A 195 20.04 -17.00 5.73
C MET A 195 20.83 -15.71 5.71
N ASP A 196 21.76 -15.60 4.77
CA ASP A 196 22.59 -14.41 4.63
C ASP A 196 21.95 -13.46 3.60
N PHE A 197 21.35 -12.39 4.13
CA PHE A 197 20.90 -11.23 3.37
C PHE A 197 21.87 -10.07 3.62
N SER A 198 23.13 -10.18 3.22
CA SER A 198 24.08 -9.08 3.35
C SER A 198 24.27 -8.29 2.04
N PRO A 199 23.31 -7.45 1.61
CA PRO A 199 23.56 -6.50 0.52
C PRO A 199 24.24 -5.21 1.02
N GLU A 200 24.13 -4.84 2.30
CA GLU A 200 24.49 -3.49 2.76
C GLU A 200 25.99 -3.30 3.05
N TYR A 201 26.73 -4.36 3.41
CA TYR A 201 28.12 -4.21 3.87
C TYR A 201 29.16 -4.88 2.98
N ASP A 202 28.77 -5.82 2.12
CA ASP A 202 29.70 -6.53 1.25
C ASP A 202 29.34 -6.32 -0.23
N ARG A 203 29.65 -5.12 -0.73
CA ARG A 203 29.52 -4.78 -2.17
C ARG A 203 30.33 -5.72 -3.07
N GLU A 204 31.28 -6.46 -2.52
CA GLU A 204 32.11 -7.42 -3.25
C GLU A 204 31.47 -8.81 -3.33
N ARG A 205 30.42 -9.09 -2.53
CA ARG A 205 29.69 -10.36 -2.52
C ARG A 205 28.21 -10.17 -2.84
N PRO A 206 27.85 -10.00 -4.12
CA PRO A 206 26.46 -9.87 -4.56
C PRO A 206 25.79 -11.25 -4.62
N TRP A 207 25.85 -12.03 -3.56
CA TRP A 207 25.11 -13.30 -3.45
C TRP A 207 24.30 -13.38 -2.16
N ARG A 208 23.08 -13.93 -2.25
CA ARG A 208 22.33 -14.39 -1.08
C ARG A 208 22.66 -15.85 -0.85
N SER A 209 22.84 -16.28 0.39
CA SER A 209 23.03 -17.71 0.67
C SER A 209 22.05 -18.28 1.66
N PHE A 210 21.81 -19.58 1.47
CA PHE A 210 20.98 -20.41 2.32
C PHE A 210 21.83 -21.60 2.75
N ILE A 211 21.90 -21.84 4.06
CA ILE A 211 22.40 -23.08 4.62
C ILE A 211 21.21 -23.81 5.23
N TYR A 212 20.94 -25.03 4.76
CA TYR A 212 19.73 -25.77 5.13
C TYR A 212 20.05 -27.25 5.35
N LYS A 213 19.19 -27.93 6.13
CA LYS A 213 19.25 -29.37 6.31
C LYS A 213 18.49 -30.10 5.22
N ASP A 214 19.12 -31.15 4.68
CA ASP A 214 18.50 -32.14 3.82
C ASP A 214 18.77 -33.53 4.41
N GLY A 215 17.80 -34.05 5.16
CA GLY A 215 18.00 -35.18 6.06
C GLY A 215 19.02 -34.83 7.15
N ASN A 216 20.11 -35.62 7.23
CA ASN A 216 21.19 -35.41 8.20
C ASN A 216 22.35 -34.57 7.64
N GLU A 217 22.29 -34.16 6.38
CA GLU A 217 23.35 -33.40 5.72
C GLU A 217 23.04 -31.90 5.71
N LEU A 218 24.08 -31.09 5.83
CA LEU A 218 24.01 -29.65 5.62
C LEU A 218 24.35 -29.32 4.18
N LYS A 219 23.46 -28.63 3.50
CA LYS A 219 23.64 -28.15 2.14
C LYS A 219 23.66 -26.64 2.11
N SER A 220 24.33 -26.08 1.12
CA SER A 220 24.38 -24.64 0.89
C SER A 220 24.03 -24.31 -0.55
N ILE A 221 23.29 -23.23 -0.73
CA ILE A 221 23.01 -22.64 -2.03
C ILE A 221 23.40 -21.17 -1.96
N ARG A 222 24.08 -20.69 -3.00
CA ARG A 222 24.34 -19.28 -3.26
C ARG A 222 23.57 -18.84 -4.49
N LEU A 223 22.84 -17.75 -4.34
CA LEU A 223 22.04 -17.11 -5.38
C LEU A 223 22.70 -15.79 -5.76
N GLY A 224 22.94 -15.58 -7.05
CA GLY A 224 23.39 -14.30 -7.58
C GLY A 224 22.52 -13.87 -8.76
N ALA A 225 22.91 -12.75 -9.38
CA ALA A 225 22.35 -12.32 -10.65
C ALA A 225 23.47 -12.19 -11.68
N ALA A 226 23.27 -12.75 -12.88
CA ALA A 226 24.13 -12.49 -14.03
C ALA A 226 23.28 -11.83 -15.12
N GLY A 227 23.36 -10.50 -15.19
CA GLY A 227 22.46 -9.70 -16.04
C GLY A 227 21.01 -9.82 -15.54
N LYS A 228 20.13 -10.37 -16.39
CA LYS A 228 18.68 -10.48 -16.11
C LYS A 228 18.24 -11.84 -15.56
N LYS A 229 19.18 -12.77 -15.34
CA LYS A 229 18.92 -14.15 -14.95
C LYS A 229 19.47 -14.45 -13.56
N LEU A 230 18.78 -15.31 -12.83
CA LEU A 230 19.24 -15.85 -11.55
C LEU A 230 20.41 -16.81 -11.81
N THR A 231 21.49 -16.67 -11.07
CA THR A 231 22.56 -17.67 -11.00
C THR A 231 22.45 -18.44 -9.70
N ILE A 232 22.58 -19.76 -9.79
CA ILE A 232 22.49 -20.66 -8.64
C ILE A 232 23.78 -21.47 -8.61
N SER A 233 24.45 -21.49 -7.48
CA SER A 233 25.62 -22.33 -7.24
C SER A 233 25.48 -23.07 -5.92
N THR A 234 25.91 -24.33 -5.90
CA THR A 234 25.87 -25.22 -4.73
C THR A 234 27.32 -25.52 -4.36
N PRO A 235 27.94 -24.78 -3.43
CA PRO A 235 29.30 -25.10 -3.00
C PRO A 235 29.36 -26.52 -2.42
N GLU A 236 30.49 -27.21 -2.61
CA GLU A 236 30.65 -28.63 -2.24
C GLU A 236 30.50 -28.90 -0.74
N LYS A 237 30.78 -27.90 0.12
CA LYS A 237 30.60 -27.99 1.56
C LYS A 237 29.90 -26.75 2.09
N ALA A 238 28.83 -26.95 2.86
CA ALA A 238 28.24 -25.89 3.67
C ALA A 238 29.22 -25.53 4.79
N ILE A 239 29.73 -24.30 4.78
CA ILE A 239 30.50 -23.74 5.88
C ILE A 239 29.55 -22.79 6.58
N ILE A 240 29.13 -23.16 7.80
CA ILE A 240 28.46 -22.21 8.70
C ILE A 240 29.56 -21.21 9.09
N PRO A 241 29.48 -19.93 8.67
CA PRO A 241 30.38 -18.91 9.15
C PRO A 241 30.32 -18.93 10.68
N GLN A 242 31.47 -19.00 11.33
CA GLN A 242 31.50 -18.70 12.75
C GLN A 242 31.08 -17.25 12.89
N LYS A 243 29.83 -17.02 13.34
CA LYS A 243 29.38 -15.67 13.68
C LYS A 243 30.38 -15.10 14.67
N ASP A 244 30.96 -13.96 14.32
CA ASP A 244 31.73 -13.19 15.30
C ASP A 244 30.77 -12.79 16.42
N PRO A 245 30.95 -13.28 17.65
CA PRO A 245 30.06 -12.94 18.77
C PRO A 245 29.99 -11.43 19.03
N PHE A 246 30.96 -10.65 18.53
CA PHE A 246 30.96 -9.19 18.65
C PHE A 246 30.15 -8.47 17.56
N ALA A 247 29.91 -9.08 16.39
CA ALA A 247 29.20 -8.43 15.29
C ALA A 247 27.70 -8.21 15.58
N GLU A 248 27.05 -9.11 16.31
CA GLU A 248 25.64 -8.94 16.73
C GLU A 248 25.49 -7.89 17.86
N SER A 249 26.56 -7.61 18.62
CA SER A 249 26.52 -6.65 19.73
C SER A 249 26.62 -5.18 19.27
N ALA A 250 27.13 -4.91 18.06
CA ALA A 250 27.35 -3.54 17.57
C ALA A 250 26.10 -2.88 16.96
N MET A 251 25.11 -3.66 16.53
CA MET A 251 23.85 -3.17 15.93
C MET A 251 22.65 -3.32 16.89
N GLY A 252 22.86 -3.97 18.04
CA GLY A 252 21.92 -4.06 19.14
C GLY A 252 21.80 -2.73 19.88
N GLY A 253 21.09 -1.78 19.27
CA GLY A 253 20.61 -0.58 19.94
C GLY A 253 21.71 0.33 20.48
N MET A 254 22.26 1.18 19.60
CA MET A 254 22.30 2.58 19.99
C MET A 254 20.84 3.07 20.11
N GLY A 255 20.15 2.59 21.14
CA GLY A 255 19.11 3.39 21.75
C GLY A 255 19.84 4.62 22.21
N VAL A 256 19.85 5.64 21.35
CA VAL A 256 20.14 6.99 21.80
C VAL A 256 19.15 7.14 22.94
N GLU A 257 19.64 7.16 24.18
CA GLU A 257 18.87 7.72 25.29
C GLU A 257 18.54 9.10 24.78
N MET A 258 17.31 9.26 24.26
CA MET A 258 16.79 10.59 24.04
C MET A 258 16.89 11.22 25.42
N PRO A 259 17.64 12.33 25.57
CA PRO A 259 17.64 13.04 26.83
C PRO A 259 16.16 13.18 27.20
N PRO A 260 15.76 12.83 28.43
CA PRO A 260 14.35 12.86 28.83
C PRO A 260 13.84 14.20 28.37
N ASP A 261 12.89 14.19 27.42
CA ASP A 261 12.41 15.40 26.77
C ASP A 261 12.22 16.42 27.88
N GLY A 262 13.14 17.37 27.96
CA GLY A 262 13.07 18.41 28.96
C GLY A 262 11.78 19.09 28.58
N ILE A 263 10.73 18.84 29.35
CA ILE A 263 9.37 19.29 29.08
C ILE A 263 9.52 20.77 28.78
N GLN A 264 9.54 21.13 27.50
CA GLN A 264 9.50 22.53 27.14
C GLN A 264 8.17 22.97 27.74
N PRO A 265 8.18 24.01 28.60
CA PRO A 265 6.93 24.50 29.16
C PRO A 265 5.98 24.70 27.96
N PRO A 266 4.75 24.19 28.03
CA PRO A 266 3.80 24.37 26.95
C PRO A 266 3.80 25.86 26.62
N PRO A 267 4.04 26.24 25.35
CA PRO A 267 4.10 27.64 24.98
C PRO A 267 2.85 28.32 25.51
N THR A 268 3.04 29.46 26.18
CA THR A 268 1.95 30.23 26.78
C THR A 268 0.82 30.33 25.75
N PRO A 269 -0.42 29.90 26.06
CA PRO A 269 -1.52 29.98 25.13
C PRO A 269 -1.65 31.43 24.64
N LEU A 270 -1.32 31.65 23.37
CA LEU A 270 -1.53 32.94 22.75
C LEU A 270 -3.04 33.17 22.76
N LYS A 271 -3.47 34.21 23.48
CA LYS A 271 -4.86 34.65 23.46
C LYS A 271 -5.28 34.82 22.00
N SER A 272 -6.41 34.21 21.65
CA SER A 272 -7.17 34.49 20.42
C SER A 272 -7.24 36.01 20.22
N MET A 273 -6.37 36.55 19.37
CA MET A 273 -6.48 37.92 18.87
C MET A 273 -7.60 37.93 17.83
N ASP A 274 -8.34 39.03 17.77
CA ASP A 274 -9.54 39.21 16.94
C ASP A 274 -9.38 38.59 15.53
N GLY A 275 -10.15 37.52 15.27
CA GLY A 275 -10.16 36.83 13.98
C GLY A 275 -9.09 35.75 13.77
N VAL A 276 -8.36 35.30 14.81
CA VAL A 276 -7.41 34.16 14.72
C VAL A 276 -7.94 32.95 15.50
N LEU A 277 -7.98 31.77 14.87
CA LEU A 277 -8.29 30.50 15.53
C LEU A 277 -7.03 29.62 15.62
N LEU A 278 -6.72 29.19 16.84
CA LEU A 278 -5.61 28.28 17.14
C LEU A 278 -6.07 26.82 17.29
N LYS A 279 -7.29 26.51 16.84
CA LYS A 279 -7.82 25.15 16.81
C LYS A 279 -8.36 24.86 15.43
N ILE A 280 -8.11 23.66 14.94
CA ILE A 280 -8.65 23.16 13.67
C ILE A 280 -9.39 21.86 13.89
N ALA A 281 -10.54 21.73 13.24
CA ALA A 281 -11.28 20.48 13.19
C ALA A 281 -10.50 19.46 12.33
N GLN A 282 -10.12 18.33 12.90
CA GLN A 282 -9.52 17.19 12.21
C GLN A 282 -10.56 16.13 11.94
N ILE A 283 -10.67 15.71 10.68
CA ILE A 283 -11.51 14.60 10.25
C ILE A 283 -10.64 13.35 10.09
N LYS A 284 -11.00 12.28 10.80
CA LYS A 284 -10.32 10.99 10.71
C LYS A 284 -11.21 9.94 10.04
N ILE A 285 -10.60 9.08 9.23
CA ILE A 285 -11.26 7.87 8.73
C ILE A 285 -10.92 6.74 9.70
N ASP A 286 -11.94 6.12 10.28
CA ASP A 286 -11.75 4.87 11.00
C ASP A 286 -11.58 3.75 9.99
N ARG A 287 -10.38 3.18 10.00
CA ARG A 287 -10.03 2.03 9.18
C ARG A 287 -9.78 0.89 10.14
N ASP A 288 -10.56 -0.19 10.00
CA ASP A 288 -10.19 -1.43 10.65
C ASP A 288 -8.86 -1.89 10.05
N PHE A 289 -7.85 -2.04 10.90
CA PHE A 289 -6.59 -2.66 10.53
C PHE A 289 -6.80 -4.10 10.04
N TYR A 290 -5.89 -4.55 9.16
CA TYR A 290 -5.80 -5.76 8.33
C TYR A 290 -6.34 -7.11 8.85
N TYR A 291 -6.79 -7.23 10.10
CA TYR A 291 -6.99 -8.51 10.80
C TYR A 291 -8.44 -8.85 11.16
N ARG A 292 -9.41 -7.96 10.92
CA ARG A 292 -10.84 -8.21 11.21
C ARG A 292 -11.64 -8.18 9.91
N PRO A 293 -12.84 -8.79 9.84
CA PRO A 293 -13.64 -8.70 8.61
C PRO A 293 -13.70 -7.23 8.19
N LYS A 294 -13.25 -6.95 6.96
CA LYS A 294 -13.16 -5.58 6.44
C LYS A 294 -14.51 -4.90 6.67
N LYS A 295 -14.57 -3.93 7.58
CA LYS A 295 -15.77 -3.10 7.74
C LYS A 295 -15.78 -2.01 6.69
N VAL A 296 -16.98 -1.51 6.42
CA VAL A 296 -17.18 -0.32 5.60
C VAL A 296 -16.45 0.84 6.27
N GLU A 297 -15.52 1.45 5.54
CA GLU A 297 -14.82 2.65 6.01
C GLU A 297 -15.84 3.75 6.33
N ARG A 298 -15.62 4.44 7.45
CA ARG A 298 -16.45 5.56 7.88
C ARG A 298 -15.58 6.68 8.40
N ILE A 299 -16.00 7.92 8.18
CA ILE A 299 -15.48 9.07 8.90
C ILE A 299 -15.93 8.95 10.36
N VAL A 300 -14.98 8.94 11.29
CA VAL A 300 -15.27 8.82 12.72
C VAL A 300 -14.63 9.98 13.43
N GLU A 301 -15.49 10.80 14.03
CA GLU A 301 -15.16 11.91 14.92
C GLU A 301 -14.45 13.10 14.26
N VAL A 302 -14.90 14.31 14.64
CA VAL A 302 -14.15 15.54 14.43
C VAL A 302 -13.43 15.84 15.74
N ARG A 303 -12.12 15.60 15.79
CA ARG A 303 -11.30 16.05 16.92
C ARG A 303 -10.84 17.47 16.65
N TYR A 304 -10.57 18.25 17.69
CA TYR A 304 -9.92 19.55 17.51
C TYR A 304 -8.45 19.42 17.84
N ASN A 305 -7.60 19.78 16.88
CA ASN A 305 -6.17 19.86 17.07
C ASN A 305 -5.78 21.31 17.35
N ASP A 306 -4.87 21.50 18.30
CA ASP A 306 -4.25 22.79 18.53
C ASP A 306 -3.26 23.09 17.39
N LEU A 307 -3.36 24.30 16.86
CA LEU A 307 -2.42 24.84 15.88
C LEU A 307 -1.37 25.67 16.60
N SER A 308 -0.10 25.50 16.20
CA SER A 308 0.96 26.37 16.66
C SER A 308 0.92 27.69 15.89
N ALA A 309 0.66 28.78 16.60
CA ALA A 309 0.68 30.14 16.04
C ALA A 309 2.02 30.52 15.37
N GLN A 310 3.10 29.81 15.70
CA GLN A 310 4.42 30.02 15.07
C GLN A 310 4.51 29.38 13.68
N TYR A 311 3.80 28.28 13.44
CA TYR A 311 3.85 27.56 12.17
C TYR A 311 2.72 27.97 11.25
N ALA A 312 1.46 27.81 11.70
CA ALA A 312 0.30 28.20 10.93
C ALA A 312 -0.94 28.30 11.82
N HIS A 313 -1.85 29.19 11.47
CA HIS A 313 -3.12 29.39 12.18
C HIS A 313 -4.24 29.75 11.21
N ILE A 314 -5.49 29.54 11.65
CA ILE A 314 -6.66 29.94 10.87
C ILE A 314 -6.93 31.42 11.09
N VAL A 315 -7.24 32.14 10.02
CA VAL A 315 -7.63 33.55 10.03
C VAL A 315 -9.06 33.66 9.53
N VAL A 316 -9.90 34.39 10.25
CA VAL A 316 -11.29 34.64 9.92
C VAL A 316 -11.45 36.09 9.46
N ARG A 317 -11.90 36.30 8.22
CA ARG A 317 -12.23 37.61 7.67
C ARG A 317 -13.65 37.57 7.10
N ASN A 318 -14.51 38.48 7.55
CA ASN A 318 -15.92 38.56 7.09
C ASN A 318 -16.66 37.20 7.21
N GLY A 319 -16.41 36.45 8.28
CA GLY A 319 -16.99 35.12 8.50
C GLY A 319 -16.39 34.00 7.64
N LYS A 320 -15.34 34.27 6.85
CA LYS A 320 -14.63 33.27 6.03
C LYS A 320 -13.28 32.92 6.62
N GLN A 321 -12.97 31.64 6.64
CA GLN A 321 -11.71 31.05 7.09
C GLN A 321 -10.69 30.98 5.95
N GLY A 322 -9.45 31.29 6.32
CA GLY A 322 -8.22 31.05 5.58
C GLY A 322 -7.16 30.49 6.53
N MET A 323 -6.00 30.13 6.01
CA MET A 323 -4.87 29.65 6.81
C MET A 323 -3.63 30.45 6.44
N ARG A 324 -2.93 30.99 7.43
CA ARG A 324 -1.74 31.83 7.24
C ARG A 324 -0.56 31.18 7.95
N TYR A 325 0.64 31.36 7.41
CA TYR A 325 1.85 31.04 8.14
C TYR A 325 1.97 31.92 9.40
N GLY A 326 2.59 31.39 10.45
CA GLY A 326 2.76 32.11 11.71
C GLY A 326 3.77 33.26 11.62
N ASP A 327 4.84 33.02 10.86
CA ASP A 327 6.00 33.90 10.70
C ASP A 327 5.95 34.78 9.44
N LYS A 328 4.94 34.59 8.57
CA LYS A 328 4.80 35.29 7.29
C LYS A 328 3.41 35.85 7.12
N GLU A 329 3.32 37.00 6.44
CA GLU A 329 2.04 37.58 6.03
C GLU A 329 1.37 36.81 4.87
N THR A 330 2.03 35.79 4.32
CA THR A 330 1.54 34.97 3.22
C THR A 330 0.49 33.96 3.67
N PHE A 331 -0.63 33.92 2.96
CA PHE A 331 -1.64 32.88 3.14
C PHE A 331 -1.21 31.56 2.51
N ILE A 332 -1.40 30.46 3.26
CA ILE A 332 -1.41 29.09 2.75
C ILE A 332 -2.72 28.86 2.00
N ILE A 333 -3.83 29.31 2.61
CA ILE A 333 -5.20 29.22 2.09
C ILE A 333 -5.86 30.58 2.29
N GLU A 334 -6.34 31.19 1.20
CA GLU A 334 -7.02 32.49 1.26
C GLU A 334 -8.31 32.44 2.10
N PRO A 335 -8.67 33.52 2.84
CA PRO A 335 -9.83 33.57 3.71
C PRO A 335 -11.15 33.74 2.94
N LYS A 336 -11.57 32.68 2.25
CA LYS A 336 -12.78 32.65 1.41
C LYS A 336 -13.67 31.41 1.63
N TYR A 337 -13.30 30.55 2.56
CA TYR A 337 -14.02 29.30 2.85
C TYR A 337 -14.87 29.46 4.10
N ASP A 338 -15.97 28.72 4.23
CA ASP A 338 -16.75 28.73 5.47
C ASP A 338 -16.01 28.02 6.59
N GLU A 339 -15.39 26.88 6.26
CA GLU A 339 -14.69 26.03 7.21
C GLU A 339 -13.46 25.38 6.55
N ILE A 340 -12.39 25.22 7.33
CA ILE A 340 -11.19 24.47 6.95
C ILE A 340 -11.02 23.32 7.95
N TYR A 341 -10.88 22.12 7.41
CA TYR A 341 -10.66 20.91 8.20
C TYR A 341 -9.29 20.32 7.90
N GLN A 342 -8.58 19.86 8.91
CA GLN A 342 -7.43 18.99 8.73
C GLN A 342 -7.91 17.59 8.35
N ALA A 343 -7.27 16.96 7.36
CA ALA A 343 -7.65 15.62 6.92
C ALA A 343 -6.43 14.70 6.83
N GLU A 344 -6.58 13.46 7.31
CA GLU A 344 -5.61 12.37 7.11
C GLU A 344 -5.92 11.68 5.77
N PHE A 345 -5.26 12.12 4.70
CA PHE A 345 -5.33 11.46 3.41
C PHE A 345 -4.48 10.17 3.39
N SER A 346 -4.72 9.31 2.40
CA SER A 346 -3.93 8.08 2.24
C SER A 346 -2.55 8.37 1.61
N GLY A 347 -1.57 7.51 1.92
CA GLY A 347 -0.25 7.54 1.29
C GLY A 347 0.57 8.75 1.72
N SER A 348 1.26 9.38 0.77
CA SER A 348 2.07 10.59 0.99
C SER A 348 1.25 11.88 0.93
N ALA A 349 -0.06 11.79 0.64
CA ALA A 349 -0.91 12.96 0.53
C ALA A 349 -1.17 13.56 1.91
N SER A 350 -1.11 14.87 2.01
CA SER A 350 -1.50 15.61 3.21
C SER A 350 -2.21 16.89 2.80
N GLY A 351 -3.11 17.39 3.65
CA GLY A 351 -3.88 18.56 3.27
C GLY A 351 -5.04 18.91 4.17
N TYR A 352 -5.85 19.82 3.64
CA TYR A 352 -7.04 20.34 4.27
C TYR A 352 -8.25 20.13 3.37
N ILE A 353 -9.42 19.87 3.98
CA ILE A 353 -10.71 19.94 3.29
C ILE A 353 -11.23 21.38 3.43
N LEU A 354 -11.69 21.95 2.33
CA LEU A 354 -12.13 23.34 2.23
C LEU A 354 -13.63 23.36 1.98
N ARG A 355 -14.44 23.89 2.89
CA ARG A 355 -15.89 23.98 2.69
C ARG A 355 -16.30 25.37 2.20
N SER A 356 -17.20 25.42 1.22
CA SER A 356 -17.88 26.65 0.80
C SER A 356 -19.34 26.33 0.47
N GLY A 357 -20.27 26.86 1.26
CA GLY A 357 -21.67 26.48 1.26
C GLY A 357 -21.84 25.00 1.57
N ASN A 358 -22.48 24.29 0.63
CA ASN A 358 -22.69 22.84 0.67
C ASN A 358 -21.65 22.06 -0.14
N LEU A 359 -20.63 22.75 -0.66
CA LEU A 359 -19.58 22.14 -1.47
C LEU A 359 -18.27 22.04 -0.68
N TYR A 360 -17.50 21.01 -1.02
CA TYR A 360 -16.21 20.69 -0.45
C TYR A 360 -15.15 20.66 -1.55
N GLY A 361 -13.99 21.19 -1.23
CA GLY A 361 -12.76 21.18 -2.01
C GLY A 361 -11.60 20.73 -1.13
N MET A 362 -10.37 20.86 -1.61
CA MET A 362 -9.18 20.44 -0.87
C MET A 362 -8.00 21.38 -1.14
N TYR A 363 -7.11 21.49 -0.17
CA TYR A 363 -5.75 22.00 -0.35
C TYR A 363 -4.79 20.86 -0.07
N LEU A 364 -3.95 20.48 -1.03
CA LEU A 364 -2.99 19.38 -0.90
C LEU A 364 -1.58 19.94 -0.77
N TYR A 365 -0.88 19.61 0.31
CA TYR A 365 0.53 19.95 0.50
C TYR A 365 1.37 18.66 0.55
N GLY A 366 2.46 18.63 -0.21
CA GLY A 366 3.27 17.42 -0.45
C GLY A 366 3.90 17.37 -1.84
N ARG A 367 3.41 18.19 -2.78
CA ARG A 367 3.89 18.27 -4.18
C ARG A 367 4.49 19.63 -4.58
N GLY A 368 5.18 20.30 -3.66
CA GLY A 368 5.73 21.64 -3.88
C GLY A 368 4.83 22.75 -3.34
N ASP A 369 4.38 23.66 -4.20
CA ASP A 369 3.68 24.93 -3.90
C ASP A 369 2.24 24.80 -3.40
N GLY A 370 1.77 23.58 -3.14
CA GLY A 370 0.41 23.30 -2.68
C GLY A 370 -0.60 23.39 -3.82
N THR A 371 -1.52 22.42 -3.89
CA THR A 371 -2.54 22.36 -4.96
C THR A 371 -3.93 22.58 -4.37
N VAL A 372 -4.65 23.57 -4.89
CA VAL A 372 -6.06 23.81 -4.53
C VAL A 372 -6.97 23.07 -5.53
N ILE A 373 -7.80 22.18 -5.01
CA ILE A 373 -8.97 21.65 -5.71
C ILE A 373 -10.17 22.48 -5.23
N PRO A 374 -10.86 23.22 -6.11
CA PRO A 374 -11.93 24.11 -5.71
C PRO A 374 -13.10 23.35 -5.05
N PRO A 375 -13.95 24.01 -4.25
CA PRO A 375 -15.15 23.38 -3.70
C PRO A 375 -16.15 22.98 -4.79
N ILE A 376 -16.11 21.71 -5.20
CA ILE A 376 -16.89 21.15 -6.31
C ILE A 376 -17.61 19.85 -5.94
N PHE A 377 -17.32 19.27 -4.77
CA PHE A 377 -17.94 18.03 -4.31
C PHE A 377 -19.08 18.33 -3.33
N ASP A 378 -20.23 17.71 -3.52
CA ASP A 378 -21.36 17.76 -2.59
C ASP A 378 -21.20 16.83 -1.37
N LYS A 379 -20.04 16.17 -1.27
CA LYS A 379 -19.66 15.15 -0.28
C LYS A 379 -18.23 15.42 0.19
N ARG A 380 -17.89 14.92 1.37
CA ARG A 380 -16.54 15.14 1.94
C ARG A 380 -15.50 14.35 1.14
N PRO A 381 -14.50 15.02 0.53
CA PRO A 381 -13.51 14.36 -0.30
C PRO A 381 -12.27 13.96 0.51
N PHE A 382 -11.73 12.78 0.23
CA PHE A 382 -10.45 12.32 0.75
C PHE A 382 -9.59 11.79 -0.40
N VAL A 383 -8.38 12.33 -0.54
CA VAL A 383 -7.44 11.84 -1.54
C VAL A 383 -6.99 10.43 -1.17
N LEU A 384 -7.13 9.52 -2.14
CA LEU A 384 -6.63 8.16 -2.05
C LEU A 384 -5.27 8.03 -2.73
N ASP A 385 -5.15 8.56 -3.94
CA ASP A 385 -3.91 8.57 -4.73
C ASP A 385 -3.86 9.87 -5.53
N GLU A 386 -2.78 10.63 -5.40
CA GLU A 386 -2.61 11.95 -6.00
C GLU A 386 -2.26 11.95 -7.50
N ASP A 387 -1.83 10.81 -8.08
CA ASP A 387 -1.49 10.70 -9.51
C ASP A 387 -2.10 9.46 -10.18
N TYR A 388 -3.24 9.02 -9.65
CA TYR A 388 -3.92 7.82 -10.13
C TYR A 388 -4.17 7.85 -11.64
N PHE A 389 -4.71 8.97 -12.15
CA PHE A 389 -5.02 9.15 -13.57
C PHE A 389 -3.87 9.76 -14.39
N GLY A 390 -2.71 10.00 -13.78
CA GLY A 390 -1.61 10.77 -14.37
C GLY A 390 -1.89 12.28 -14.36
N GLU A 391 -0.92 13.09 -14.79
CA GLU A 391 -1.05 14.55 -14.86
C GLU A 391 -1.52 15.21 -13.55
N ARG A 392 -1.17 14.64 -12.39
CA ARG A 392 -1.61 15.09 -11.06
C ARG A 392 -3.14 15.01 -10.85
N LEU A 393 -3.82 14.16 -11.61
CA LEU A 393 -5.24 13.89 -11.41
C LEU A 393 -5.43 12.81 -10.36
N CYS A 394 -5.96 13.24 -9.22
CA CYS A 394 -6.13 12.39 -8.05
C CYS A 394 -7.34 11.46 -8.18
N LEU A 395 -7.26 10.29 -7.54
CA LEU A 395 -8.41 9.48 -7.16
C LEU A 395 -8.87 9.88 -5.76
N ILE A 396 -10.16 10.17 -5.62
CA ILE A 396 -10.76 10.73 -4.41
C ILE A 396 -11.88 9.80 -3.93
N ARG A 397 -11.94 9.53 -2.63
CA ARG A 397 -13.09 8.92 -1.96
C ARG A 397 -14.06 10.01 -1.52
N LEU A 398 -15.35 9.82 -1.78
CA LEU A 398 -16.42 10.72 -1.34
C LEU A 398 -17.21 10.06 -0.22
N TYR A 399 -17.44 10.80 0.86
CA TYR A 399 -18.24 10.36 2.01
C TYR A 399 -19.49 11.22 2.17
N ASP A 400 -20.60 10.57 2.50
CA ASP A 400 -21.86 11.26 2.79
C ASP A 400 -21.80 12.06 4.11
N GLU A 401 -22.88 12.78 4.43
CA GLU A 401 -22.97 13.60 5.63
C GLU A 401 -22.89 12.78 6.92
N GLN A 402 -23.35 11.52 6.88
CA GLN A 402 -23.29 10.54 7.97
C GLN A 402 -21.89 9.90 8.08
N GLY A 403 -20.97 10.27 7.18
CA GLY A 403 -19.60 9.79 7.15
C GLY A 403 -19.42 8.44 6.48
N ASN A 404 -20.44 7.86 5.85
CA ASN A 404 -20.31 6.58 5.16
C ASN A 404 -19.64 6.78 3.80
N PHE A 405 -18.84 5.79 3.40
CA PHE A 405 -18.25 5.79 2.07
C PHE A 405 -19.34 5.73 0.98
N PHE A 406 -19.34 6.72 0.08
CA PHE A 406 -20.33 6.85 -0.98
C PHE A 406 -19.79 6.33 -2.32
N CYS A 407 -18.77 6.96 -2.91
CA CYS A 407 -18.20 6.52 -4.18
C CYS A 407 -16.82 7.15 -4.42
N TYR A 408 -16.27 6.94 -5.62
CA TYR A 408 -15.02 7.57 -6.04
C TYR A 408 -15.28 8.79 -6.95
N ALA A 409 -14.32 9.69 -7.02
CA ALA A 409 -14.28 10.80 -7.96
C ALA A 409 -12.84 11.11 -8.39
N ASN A 410 -12.68 12.00 -9.37
CA ASN A 410 -11.38 12.60 -9.71
C ASN A 410 -11.30 14.07 -9.28
N SER A 411 -10.09 14.64 -9.28
CA SER A 411 -9.84 16.03 -8.89
C SER A 411 -10.49 17.09 -9.80
N LYS A 412 -11.10 16.69 -10.93
CA LYS A 412 -11.90 17.55 -11.83
C LYS A 412 -13.40 17.52 -11.50
N GLY A 413 -13.82 16.80 -10.45
CA GLY A 413 -15.23 16.69 -10.05
C GLY A 413 -16.01 15.59 -10.77
N LYS A 414 -15.37 14.77 -11.62
CA LYS A 414 -16.06 13.61 -12.22
C LYS A 414 -16.30 12.56 -11.14
N VAL A 415 -17.56 12.24 -10.90
CA VAL A 415 -18.00 11.22 -9.95
C VAL A 415 -18.19 9.88 -10.68
N TYR A 416 -17.72 8.79 -10.08
CA TYR A 416 -17.80 7.43 -10.62
C TYR A 416 -18.95 6.66 -9.95
N TYR A 417 -20.18 7.11 -10.25
CA TYR A 417 -21.43 6.60 -9.68
C TYR A 417 -22.58 6.68 -10.69
N SER A 418 -23.48 5.69 -10.64
CA SER A 418 -24.79 5.68 -11.30
C SER A 418 -25.86 5.18 -10.32
N SER A 419 -27.03 5.80 -10.33
CA SER A 419 -28.19 5.36 -9.55
C SER A 419 -28.97 4.20 -10.18
N LYS A 420 -28.79 3.97 -11.49
CA LYS A 420 -29.59 3.03 -12.30
C LYS A 420 -29.11 1.61 -12.22
#